data_AF-A0A8S2UCK2-F1
#
_entry.id   AF-A0A8S2UCK2-F1
#
_cell.length_a   1.000
_cell.length_b   1.000
_cell.length_c   1.000
_cell.angle_alpha   90.00
_cell.angle_beta   90.00
_cell.angle_gamma   90.00
#
_symmetry.space_group_name_H-M   'P 1'
#
loop_
_entity.id
_entity.type
_entity.pdbx_description
1 polymer ?
#
loop_
_entity_poly.entity_id
_entity_poly.type
_entity_poly.pdbx_seq_one_letter_code
_entity_poly.pdbx_strand_id
1 'polypeptide(L)'
;MVLKVLHPYLDEGKVAFVAIANKSFDAANANRMICIYRSLPSEDDQKTLAYGCLGLSIGYEQENVSRNLDKIIYGLCKGYRRVLSSEG
;
A
#
# COMPACT_ATOMS: atom_id res chain seq x y z
N MET A 1 1.45 17.34 -13.76
CA MET A 1 2.62 17.60 -12.86
C MET A 1 3.78 18.01 -13.74
N VAL A 2 4.50 19.11 -13.44
CA VAL A 2 5.54 19.65 -14.35
C VAL A 2 6.85 18.87 -14.15
N LEU A 3 6.94 17.69 -14.75
CA LEU A 3 8.14 16.84 -14.73
C LEU A 3 8.93 16.90 -16.04
N LYS A 4 8.52 17.74 -16.99
CA LYS A 4 9.16 17.87 -18.31
C LYS A 4 10.64 18.26 -18.21
N VAL A 5 11.00 19.03 -17.19
CA VAL A 5 12.41 19.43 -16.93
C VAL A 5 13.28 18.23 -16.58
N LEU A 6 12.70 17.14 -16.08
CA LEU A 6 13.42 15.94 -15.70
C LEU A 6 13.75 15.02 -16.89
N HIS A 7 13.03 15.17 -18.01
CA HIS A 7 13.15 14.26 -19.17
C HIS A 7 14.59 14.13 -19.68
N PRO A 8 15.36 15.22 -19.90
CA PRO A 8 16.72 15.09 -20.42
C PRO A 8 17.66 14.32 -19.47
N TYR A 9 17.47 14.47 -18.16
CA TYR A 9 18.30 13.81 -17.15
C TYR A 9 18.01 12.32 -17.04
N LEU A 10 16.75 11.92 -17.22
CA LEU A 10 16.35 10.52 -17.26
C LEU A 10 16.74 9.83 -18.57
N ASP A 11 16.54 10.51 -19.70
CA ASP A 11 16.80 9.97 -21.04
C ASP A 11 18.31 9.71 -21.23
N GLU A 12 19.17 10.55 -20.67
CA GLU A 12 20.63 10.37 -20.68
C GLU A 12 21.16 9.50 -19.53
N GLY A 13 20.29 9.00 -18.65
CA GLY A 13 20.69 8.16 -17.50
C GLY A 13 21.60 8.86 -16.49
N LYS A 14 21.57 10.20 -16.42
CA LYS A 14 22.46 11.00 -15.55
C LYS A 14 22.14 10.85 -14.07
N VAL A 15 20.90 10.47 -13.74
CA VAL A 15 20.40 10.40 -12.37
C VAL A 15 19.54 9.15 -12.17
N ALA A 16 19.61 8.58 -10.97
CA ALA A 16 18.59 7.65 -10.49
C ALA A 16 17.43 8.45 -9.86
N PHE A 17 16.19 8.10 -10.21
CA PHE A 17 15.01 8.84 -9.76
C PHE A 17 13.88 7.90 -9.33
N VAL A 18 13.31 8.18 -8.16
CA VAL A 18 12.12 7.49 -7.63
C VAL A 18 11.07 8.54 -7.29
N ALA A 19 9.90 8.44 -7.92
CA ALA A 19 8.75 9.27 -7.59
C ALA A 19 7.72 8.47 -6.81
N ILE A 20 7.25 9.03 -5.70
CA ILE A 20 6.14 8.49 -4.91
C ILE A 20 4.97 9.45 -5.06
N ALA A 21 3.84 8.94 -5.53
CA ALA A 21 2.63 9.74 -5.75
C ALA A 21 1.37 8.92 -5.44
N ASN A 22 0.36 9.61 -4.90
CA ASN A 22 -0.98 9.04 -4.65
C ASN A 22 -1.92 9.19 -5.85
N LYS A 23 -1.46 9.84 -6.93
CA LYS A 23 -2.21 10.02 -8.18
C LYS A 23 -1.35 9.51 -9.33
N SER A 24 -2.01 9.00 -10.37
CA SER A 24 -1.34 8.53 -11.57
C SER A 24 -0.60 9.66 -12.29
N PHE A 25 0.51 9.29 -12.93
CA PHE A 25 1.21 10.16 -13.84
C PHE A 25 0.53 10.17 -15.21
N ASP A 26 0.70 11.25 -15.95
CA ASP A 26 0.34 11.28 -17.38
C ASP A 26 1.27 10.35 -18.19
N ALA A 27 0.83 9.99 -19.39
CA ALA A 27 1.57 9.08 -20.26
C ALA A 27 2.98 9.59 -20.60
N ALA A 28 3.16 10.92 -20.73
CA ALA A 28 4.43 11.52 -21.10
C ALA A 28 5.53 11.26 -20.05
N ASN A 29 5.15 11.27 -18.76
CA ASN A 29 6.05 10.96 -17.66
C ASN A 29 6.15 9.44 -17.42
N ALA A 30 5.04 8.72 -17.51
CA ALA A 30 4.99 7.28 -17.28
C ALA A 30 5.85 6.48 -18.29
N ASN A 31 5.94 6.93 -19.54
CA ASN A 31 6.74 6.24 -20.58
C ASN A 31 8.25 6.19 -20.29
N ARG A 32 8.75 7.00 -19.35
CA ARG A 32 10.17 7.07 -18.96
C ARG A 32 10.45 6.44 -17.61
N MET A 33 9.46 5.78 -17.01
CA MET A 33 9.53 5.25 -15.66
C MET A 33 8.94 3.84 -15.63
N ILE A 34 9.44 3.01 -14.70
CA ILE A 34 8.72 1.81 -14.32
C ILE A 34 7.67 2.22 -13.29
N CYS A 35 6.41 2.26 -13.70
CA CYS A 35 5.32 2.65 -12.82
C CYS A 35 4.73 1.43 -12.08
N ILE A 36 4.83 1.43 -10.75
CA ILE A 36 4.21 0.43 -9.89
C ILE A 36 2.94 1.03 -9.29
N TYR A 37 1.79 0.40 -9.58
CA TYR A 37 0.50 0.82 -9.05
C TYR A 37 0.00 -0.20 -8.02
N ARG A 38 -0.54 0.31 -6.92
CA ARG A 38 -1.26 -0.50 -5.93
C ARG A 38 -2.62 0.12 -5.70
N SER A 39 -3.66 -0.69 -5.85
CA SER A 39 -5.00 -0.35 -5.41
C SER A 39 -5.12 -0.46 -3.90
N LEU A 40 -6.31 -0.16 -3.38
CA LEU A 40 -6.66 -0.43 -1.99
C LEU A 40 -6.36 -1.90 -1.64
N PRO A 41 -5.73 -2.18 -0.48
CA PRO A 41 -5.39 -3.53 -0.08
C PRO A 41 -6.63 -4.42 0.04
N SER A 42 -6.48 -5.71 -0.25
CA SER A 42 -7.53 -6.71 0.00
C SER A 42 -7.77 -6.88 1.50
N GLU A 43 -8.85 -7.58 1.87
CA GLU A 43 -9.15 -7.80 3.29
C GLU A 43 -8.05 -8.62 3.96
N ASP A 44 -7.49 -9.59 3.24
CA ASP A 44 -6.43 -10.45 3.76
C ASP A 44 -5.07 -9.73 3.80
N ASP A 45 -4.79 -8.83 2.84
CA ASP A 45 -3.61 -7.95 2.91
C ASP A 45 -3.69 -7.05 4.15
N GLN A 46 -4.88 -6.51 4.44
CA GLN A 46 -5.09 -5.63 5.59
C GLN A 46 -4.92 -6.37 6.92
N LYS A 47 -5.42 -7.61 7.00
CA LYS A 47 -5.18 -8.48 8.17
C LYS A 47 -3.68 -8.73 8.31
N THR A 48 -3.02 -9.15 7.25
CA THR A 48 -1.57 -9.44 7.24
C THR A 48 -0.77 -8.23 7.71
N LEU A 49 -1.13 -7.03 7.22
CA LEU A 49 -0.53 -5.78 7.68
C LEU A 49 -0.75 -5.54 9.17
N ALA A 50 -1.97 -5.78 9.68
CA ALA A 50 -2.27 -5.63 11.10
C ALA A 50 -1.45 -6.59 11.98
N TYR A 51 -1.33 -7.87 11.59
CA TYR A 51 -0.45 -8.82 12.30
C TYR A 51 1.00 -8.36 12.28
N GLY A 52 1.51 -7.96 11.12
CA GLY A 52 2.89 -7.46 10.96
C GLY A 52 3.16 -6.21 11.81
N CYS A 53 2.26 -5.24 11.83
CA CYS A 53 2.38 -4.03 12.65
C CYS A 53 2.37 -4.31 14.15
N LEU A 54 1.65 -5.36 14.58
CA LEU A 54 1.59 -5.78 15.98
C LEU A 54 2.73 -6.72 16.38
N GLY A 55 3.65 -7.02 15.46
CA GLY A 55 4.73 -7.99 15.69
C GLY A 55 4.21 -9.41 15.94
N LEU A 56 2.98 -9.70 15.49
CA LEU A 56 2.34 -10.99 15.64
C LEU A 56 2.67 -11.83 14.42
N SER A 57 3.25 -13.01 14.65
CA SER A 57 3.45 -14.01 13.63
C SER A 57 2.14 -14.77 13.37
N ILE A 58 1.75 -14.83 12.11
CA ILE A 58 0.67 -15.72 11.63
C ILE A 58 1.15 -17.15 11.89
N GLY A 59 0.66 -17.78 12.96
CA GLY A 59 0.99 -19.17 13.32
C GLY A 59 1.74 -19.39 14.64
N TYR A 60 1.87 -18.41 15.54
CA TYR A 60 2.38 -18.71 16.88
C TYR A 60 1.29 -19.27 17.81
N GLU A 61 1.54 -20.48 18.27
CA GLU A 61 0.73 -21.37 19.09
C GLU A 61 0.55 -20.87 20.53
N GLN A 62 -0.16 -19.76 20.74
CA GLN A 62 -0.83 -19.48 22.02
C GLN A 62 -2.34 -19.44 21.79
N GLU A 63 -2.97 -20.62 21.82
CA GLU A 63 -4.35 -20.88 21.37
C GLU A 63 -5.41 -19.92 21.95
N ASN A 64 -5.22 -19.40 23.17
CA ASN A 64 -6.20 -18.53 23.82
C ASN A 64 -5.98 -17.04 23.58
N VAL A 65 -4.72 -16.59 23.45
CA VAL A 65 -4.39 -15.17 23.20
C VAL A 65 -4.58 -14.85 21.71
N SER A 66 -4.21 -15.79 20.82
CA SER A 66 -4.40 -15.67 19.39
C SER A 66 -5.87 -15.47 19.03
N ARG A 67 -6.79 -16.30 19.56
CA ARG A 67 -8.22 -16.22 19.20
C ARG A 67 -8.90 -14.89 19.54
N ASN A 68 -8.50 -14.24 20.64
CA ASN A 68 -9.06 -12.94 21.01
C ASN A 68 -8.48 -11.81 20.15
N LEU A 69 -7.18 -11.86 19.87
CA LEU A 69 -6.53 -10.90 18.97
C LEU A 69 -7.07 -11.01 17.55
N ASP A 70 -7.30 -12.21 17.04
CA ASP A 70 -7.85 -12.44 15.70
C ASP A 70 -9.24 -11.79 15.56
N LYS A 71 -10.09 -11.91 16.59
CA LYS A 71 -11.42 -11.27 16.62
C LYS A 71 -11.31 -9.74 16.62
N ILE A 72 -10.37 -9.18 17.38
CA ILE A 72 -10.13 -7.73 17.44
C ILE A 72 -9.63 -7.23 16.09
N ILE A 73 -8.62 -7.88 15.50
CA ILE A 73 -8.03 -7.53 14.20
C ILE A 73 -9.10 -7.60 13.11
N TYR A 74 -9.88 -8.69 13.08
CA TYR A 74 -11.00 -8.84 12.15
C TYR A 74 -12.03 -7.72 12.29
N GLY A 75 -12.43 -7.41 13.53
CA GLY A 75 -13.39 -6.35 13.84
C GLY A 75 -12.91 -4.98 13.35
N LEU A 76 -11.64 -4.64 13.60
CA LEU A 76 -11.03 -3.39 13.17
C LEU A 76 -10.92 -3.30 11.64
N CYS A 77 -10.47 -4.38 10.97
CA CYS A 77 -10.39 -4.41 9.51
C CYS A 77 -11.76 -4.18 8.86
N LYS A 78 -12.80 -4.86 9.39
CA LYS A 78 -14.18 -4.71 8.91
C LYS A 78 -14.75 -3.32 9.21
N GLY A 79 -14.48 -2.77 10.39
CA GLY A 79 -14.89 -1.41 10.76
C GLY A 79 -14.29 -0.36 9.84
N TYR A 80 -12.99 -0.43 9.58
CA TYR A 80 -12.30 0.47 8.67
C TYR A 80 -12.89 0.41 7.24
N ARG A 81 -13.14 -0.80 6.72
CA ARG A 81 -13.75 -0.96 5.40
C ARG A 81 -15.14 -0.34 5.30
N ARG A 82 -15.95 -0.45 6.36
CA ARG A 82 -17.27 0.19 6.41
C ARG A 82 -17.15 1.70 6.33
N VAL A 83 -16.19 2.30 7.05
CA VAL A 83 -15.94 3.75 6.99
C VAL A 83 -15.55 4.17 5.58
N LEU A 84 -14.62 3.45 4.94
CA LEU A 84 -14.23 3.72 3.55
C LEU A 84 -15.40 3.61 2.56
N SER A 85 -16.29 2.64 2.74
CA SER A 85 -17.48 2.49 1.90
C SER A 85 -18.57 3.53 2.17
N SER A 86 -18.56 4.18 3.34
CA SER A 86 -19.50 5.26 3.68
C SER A 86 -19.02 6.65 3.27
N GLU A 87 -17.72 6.81 3.01
CA GLU A 87 -17.09 8.06 2.56
C GLU A 87 -16.99 8.17 1.03
N GLY A 88 -17.38 7.12 0.29
CA GLY A 88 -17.46 7.11 -1.18
C GLY A 88 -18.87 7.35 -1.68
#